data_AF-A0A9R0VJE5-F1
#
_entry.id   AF-A0A9R0VJE5-F1
#
_cell.length_a   1.000
_cell.length_b   1.000
_cell.length_c   1.000
_cell.angle_alpha   90.00
_cell.angle_beta   90.00
_cell.angle_gamma   90.00
#
_symmetry.space_group_name_H-M   'P 1'
#
loop_
_entity.id
_entity.type
_entity.pdbx_description
1 polymer ?
#
loop_
_entity_poly.entity_id
_entity_poly.type
_entity_poly.pdbx_seq_one_letter_code
_entity_poly.pdbx_strand_id
1 'polypeptide(L)'
;MPVPAAGGVCFDRIFSFGDSLTDTGNFLLSVPDDFPDPARSLPYGQTFFGRPSGRYSDGRNLLDFFAEAFGMPFVPPYLGGGDFLNGANFAVGGATALNNSFFRELGVEPTWTPHSLDEQMQWFKRLLPSIASTESEHSVIMSKSLFLVGEVGGNDYNHLMVRGKSLAELRELVPQVVGAISLAITELINLGAKKFVVPGNFPIGCVPLYLAILPSEEKDYYNEETGCIKWLNKFTEYHNRLLQEELEKLRNLHPDVSVIYADYYGATLNIYRAPLQFGESCLLSNNIDKT
;
A
#
# COMPACT_ATOMS: atom_id res chain seq x y z
N MET A 1 -3.62 16.44 24.69
CA MET A 1 -5.04 16.79 24.92
C MET A 1 -5.88 15.96 23.96
N PRO A 2 -7.02 15.39 24.35
CA PRO A 2 -7.85 14.64 23.41
C PRO A 2 -8.43 15.63 22.39
N VAL A 3 -8.17 15.39 21.11
CA VAL A 3 -8.85 16.10 20.02
C VAL A 3 -10.35 15.76 20.13
N PRO A 4 -11.26 16.73 20.07
CA PRO A 4 -12.69 16.45 20.11
C PRO A 4 -13.04 15.54 18.93
N ALA A 5 -13.83 14.50 19.17
CA ALA A 5 -14.47 13.74 18.12
C ALA A 5 -15.40 14.70 17.35
N ALA A 6 -14.89 15.29 16.26
CA ALA A 6 -15.75 15.81 15.21
C ALA A 6 -16.70 14.67 14.82
N GLY A 7 -17.99 14.96 14.69
CA GLY A 7 -19.06 14.00 14.34
C GLY A 7 -18.84 13.36 12.97
N GLY A 8 -17.79 12.55 12.88
CA GLY A 8 -17.16 12.05 11.69
C GLY A 8 -17.84 10.80 11.19
N VAL A 9 -17.64 10.55 9.90
CA VAL A 9 -18.10 9.34 9.23
C VAL A 9 -17.67 8.11 10.04
N CYS A 10 -18.60 7.48 10.75
CA CYS A 10 -18.34 6.19 11.38
C CYS A 10 -18.38 5.12 10.29
N PHE A 11 -17.28 4.37 10.17
CA PHE A 11 -17.27 3.12 9.42
C PHE A 11 -17.49 1.99 10.41
N ASP A 12 -18.31 1.01 10.03
CA ASP A 12 -18.51 -0.17 10.89
C ASP A 12 -17.37 -1.18 10.70
N ARG A 13 -16.71 -1.15 9.54
CA ARG A 13 -15.65 -2.10 9.13
C ARG A 13 -14.62 -1.42 8.25
N ILE A 14 -13.40 -1.96 8.25
CA ILE A 14 -12.36 -1.65 7.27
C ILE A 14 -12.01 -2.94 6.53
N PHE A 15 -12.16 -2.93 5.21
CA PHE A 15 -11.58 -3.94 4.34
C PHE A 15 -10.37 -3.34 3.64
N SER A 16 -9.22 -3.99 3.78
CA SER A 16 -7.94 -3.50 3.25
C SER A 16 -7.35 -4.48 2.26
N PHE A 17 -6.89 -3.96 1.12
CA PHE A 17 -6.19 -4.66 0.05
C PHE A 17 -4.90 -3.89 -0.19
N GLY A 18 -3.79 -4.57 -0.49
CA GLY A 18 -2.51 -3.88 -0.54
C GLY A 18 -1.32 -4.80 -0.53
N ASP A 19 -0.18 -4.24 -0.18
CA ASP A 19 1.09 -4.94 -0.06
C ASP A 19 1.64 -4.91 1.38
N SER A 20 2.97 -4.98 1.53
CA SER A 20 3.68 -4.86 2.81
C SER A 20 3.35 -3.62 3.63
N LEU A 21 2.95 -2.51 3.00
CA LEU A 21 2.69 -1.23 3.67
C LEU A 21 1.44 -1.26 4.55
N THR A 22 0.51 -2.18 4.25
CA THR A 22 -0.70 -2.41 5.02
C THR A 22 -0.84 -3.85 5.51
N ASP A 23 0.05 -4.77 5.14
CA ASP A 23 0.05 -6.16 5.63
C ASP A 23 0.20 -6.23 7.17
N THR A 24 -0.75 -6.92 7.80
CA THR A 24 -0.83 -7.14 9.25
C THR A 24 -0.47 -8.57 9.66
N GLY A 25 0.14 -9.36 8.76
CA GLY A 25 0.68 -10.69 9.01
C GLY A 25 0.32 -11.77 7.98
N ASN A 26 -0.43 -11.45 6.91
CA ASN A 26 -0.80 -12.43 5.90
C ASN A 26 0.42 -13.05 5.22
N PHE A 27 1.47 -12.27 4.90
CA PHE A 27 2.65 -12.84 4.26
C PHE A 27 3.27 -13.97 5.09
N LEU A 28 3.52 -13.73 6.38
CA LEU A 28 4.11 -14.75 7.26
C LEU A 28 3.21 -15.97 7.46
N LEU A 29 1.88 -15.80 7.39
CA LEU A 29 0.92 -16.89 7.46
C LEU A 29 0.79 -17.67 6.14
N SER A 30 1.27 -17.10 5.03
CA SER A 30 1.19 -17.73 3.70
C SER A 30 2.43 -18.53 3.31
N VAL A 31 3.51 -18.43 4.10
CA VAL A 31 4.80 -19.08 3.86
C VAL A 31 5.13 -20.09 4.97
N PRO A 32 6.03 -21.06 4.73
CA PRO A 32 6.52 -21.95 5.78
C PRO A 32 7.07 -21.21 7.01
N ASP A 33 6.98 -21.82 8.19
CA ASP A 33 7.41 -21.22 9.46
C ASP A 33 8.91 -20.86 9.49
N ASP A 34 9.72 -21.58 8.71
CA ASP A 34 11.15 -21.38 8.56
C ASP A 34 11.54 -20.47 7.38
N PHE A 35 10.56 -19.89 6.67
CA PHE A 35 10.84 -18.94 5.59
C PHE A 35 11.58 -17.71 6.14
N PRO A 36 12.76 -17.35 5.59
CA PRO A 36 13.58 -16.28 6.12
C PRO A 36 13.04 -14.90 5.74
N ASP A 37 12.10 -14.38 6.53
CA ASP A 37 11.54 -13.05 6.38
C ASP A 37 11.92 -12.14 7.56
N PRO A 38 12.36 -10.89 7.31
CA PRO A 38 12.77 -9.97 8.37
C PRO A 38 11.65 -9.62 9.35
N ALA A 39 10.37 -9.64 8.94
CA ALA A 39 9.22 -9.38 9.81
C ALA A 39 9.00 -10.45 10.90
N ARG A 40 9.73 -11.56 10.87
CA ARG A 40 9.78 -12.58 11.95
C ARG A 40 10.73 -12.21 13.09
N SER A 41 11.55 -11.17 12.93
CA SER A 41 12.62 -10.82 13.88
C SER A 41 12.61 -9.34 14.25
N LEU A 42 13.25 -9.00 15.37
CA LEU A 42 13.53 -7.59 15.67
C LEU A 42 14.42 -7.00 14.55
N PRO A 43 14.23 -5.73 14.16
CA PRO A 43 13.47 -4.69 14.86
C PRO A 43 11.95 -4.65 14.60
N TYR A 44 11.39 -5.57 13.80
CA TYR A 44 9.97 -5.51 13.44
C TYR A 44 9.08 -5.66 14.67
N GLY A 45 8.10 -4.76 14.81
CA GLY A 45 7.19 -4.67 15.95
C GLY A 45 7.77 -4.20 17.30
N GLN A 46 9.07 -3.88 17.40
CA GLN A 46 9.74 -3.44 18.64
C GLN A 46 9.09 -2.21 19.33
N THR A 47 8.64 -1.19 18.58
CA THR A 47 8.25 0.12 19.14
C THR A 47 6.84 0.15 19.70
N PHE A 48 5.98 -0.76 19.25
CA PHE A 48 4.56 -0.80 19.66
C PHE A 48 4.15 -2.16 20.22
N PHE A 49 4.53 -3.27 19.57
CA PHE A 49 4.10 -4.61 19.97
C PHE A 49 5.07 -5.30 20.94
N GLY A 50 6.31 -4.79 21.05
CA GLY A 50 7.38 -5.36 21.87
C GLY A 50 7.90 -6.71 21.38
N ARG A 51 7.49 -7.13 20.17
CA ARG A 51 7.84 -8.40 19.52
C ARG A 51 7.55 -8.31 18.02
N PRO A 52 8.12 -9.21 17.20
CA PRO A 52 7.72 -9.38 15.80
C PRO A 52 6.21 -9.57 15.67
N SER A 53 5.59 -8.72 14.85
CA SER A 53 4.13 -8.67 14.66
C SER A 53 3.68 -9.10 13.26
N GLY A 54 4.63 -9.39 12.36
CA GLY A 54 4.36 -9.67 10.94
C GLY A 54 4.02 -8.45 10.09
N ARG A 55 4.07 -7.24 10.66
CA ARG A 55 4.00 -5.98 9.91
C ARG A 55 5.39 -5.62 9.40
N TYR A 56 5.50 -5.06 8.19
CA TYR A 56 6.76 -4.53 7.65
C TYR A 56 7.09 -3.14 8.20
N SER A 57 7.06 -3.02 9.52
CA SER A 57 7.37 -1.81 10.29
C SER A 57 7.97 -2.23 11.63
N ASP A 58 8.76 -1.34 12.24
CA ASP A 58 9.26 -1.55 13.60
C ASP A 58 8.14 -1.44 14.66
N GLY A 59 6.92 -1.12 14.25
CA GLY A 59 5.74 -1.06 15.10
C GLY A 59 4.47 -1.20 14.25
N ARG A 60 3.61 -0.19 14.33
CA ARG A 60 2.37 -0.08 13.56
C ARG A 60 2.66 0.21 12.07
N ASN A 61 1.80 -0.26 11.19
CA ASN A 61 1.82 0.09 9.76
C ASN A 61 0.68 1.10 9.44
N LEU A 62 0.54 1.50 8.17
CA LEU A 62 -0.44 2.52 7.77
C LEU A 62 -1.88 2.14 8.12
N LEU A 63 -2.25 0.87 7.96
CA LEU A 63 -3.60 0.40 8.26
C LEU A 63 -3.96 0.56 9.74
N ASP A 64 -3.00 0.33 10.64
CA ASP A 64 -3.20 0.54 12.07
C ASP A 64 -3.49 2.01 12.39
N PHE A 65 -2.79 2.94 11.75
CA PHE A 65 -3.02 4.38 11.92
C PHE A 65 -4.38 4.82 11.35
N PHE A 66 -4.84 4.23 10.24
CA PHE A 66 -6.21 4.47 9.75
C PHE A 66 -7.25 3.96 10.75
N ALA A 67 -7.10 2.73 11.25
CA ALA A 67 -8.03 2.16 12.22
C ALA A 67 -8.10 3.04 13.49
N GLU A 68 -6.95 3.45 14.02
CA GLU A 68 -6.87 4.33 15.19
C GLU A 68 -7.52 5.70 14.94
N ALA A 69 -7.25 6.33 13.79
CA ALA A 69 -7.84 7.62 13.43
C ALA A 69 -9.37 7.58 13.35
N PHE A 70 -9.96 6.43 13.01
CA PHE A 70 -11.40 6.21 12.98
C PHE A 70 -11.97 5.60 14.27
N GLY A 71 -11.15 5.40 15.31
CA GLY A 71 -11.57 4.81 16.58
C GLY A 71 -11.96 3.33 16.46
N MET A 72 -11.40 2.61 15.49
CA MET A 72 -11.68 1.22 15.19
C MET A 72 -10.60 0.29 15.77
N PRO A 73 -10.93 -0.99 16.07
CA PRO A 73 -9.92 -1.97 16.42
C PRO A 73 -8.98 -2.22 15.24
N PHE A 74 -7.77 -2.70 15.53
CA PHE A 74 -6.83 -3.11 14.49
C PHE A 74 -7.43 -4.22 13.62
N VAL A 75 -7.25 -4.08 12.32
CA VAL A 75 -7.84 -4.97 11.32
C VAL A 75 -7.01 -6.27 11.26
N PRO A 76 -7.62 -7.44 11.49
CA PRO A 76 -6.90 -8.70 11.52
C PRO A 76 -6.49 -9.15 10.09
N PRO A 77 -5.36 -9.87 9.94
CA PRO A 77 -5.02 -10.52 8.67
C PRO A 77 -6.03 -11.63 8.34
N TYR A 78 -6.51 -11.68 7.10
CA TYR A 78 -7.48 -12.66 6.62
C TYR A 78 -7.03 -14.11 6.86
N LEU A 79 -5.76 -14.43 6.61
CA LEU A 79 -5.23 -15.78 6.81
C LEU A 79 -5.12 -16.17 8.29
N GLY A 80 -5.20 -15.20 9.21
CA GLY A 80 -5.18 -15.46 10.65
C GLY A 80 -6.50 -16.02 11.18
N GLY A 81 -7.56 -15.99 10.36
CA GLY A 81 -8.91 -16.35 10.78
C GLY A 81 -9.52 -15.36 11.78
N GLY A 82 -10.74 -15.64 12.20
CA GLY A 82 -11.52 -14.78 13.10
C GLY A 82 -12.95 -14.60 12.62
N ASP A 83 -13.70 -13.79 13.36
CA ASP A 83 -15.10 -13.46 13.02
C ASP A 83 -15.21 -12.34 11.97
N PHE A 84 -14.13 -11.58 11.75
CA PHE A 84 -14.04 -10.44 10.84
C PHE A 84 -15.19 -9.42 11.00
N LEU A 85 -15.76 -9.31 12.20
CA LEU A 85 -16.93 -8.46 12.46
C LEU A 85 -16.64 -6.98 12.22
N ASN A 86 -15.39 -6.55 12.44
CA ASN A 86 -14.91 -5.18 12.23
C ASN A 86 -14.10 -5.01 10.93
N GLY A 87 -14.15 -6.01 10.04
CA GLY A 87 -13.42 -6.04 8.79
C GLY A 87 -12.23 -6.99 8.78
N ALA A 88 -11.53 -7.02 7.66
CA ALA A 88 -10.43 -7.95 7.39
C ALA A 88 -9.39 -7.28 6.49
N ASN A 89 -8.13 -7.62 6.71
CA ASN A 89 -7.03 -7.18 5.88
C ASN A 89 -6.59 -8.33 4.96
N PHE A 90 -6.62 -8.07 3.65
CA PHE A 90 -6.21 -8.99 2.60
C PHE A 90 -4.83 -8.64 2.04
N ALA A 91 -4.23 -7.52 2.43
CA ALA A 91 -2.91 -7.09 1.97
C ALA A 91 -1.83 -8.14 2.30
N VAL A 92 -0.87 -8.33 1.39
CA VAL A 92 0.23 -9.31 1.54
C VAL A 92 1.56 -8.69 1.15
N GLY A 93 2.58 -8.86 1.99
CA GLY A 93 3.97 -8.48 1.70
C GLY A 93 4.44 -8.85 0.30
N GLY A 94 4.93 -7.85 -0.45
CA GLY A 94 5.44 -8.02 -1.81
C GLY A 94 4.39 -8.22 -2.90
N ALA A 95 3.09 -8.11 -2.60
CA ALA A 95 2.01 -8.27 -3.56
C ALA A 95 2.05 -7.22 -4.67
N THR A 96 1.67 -7.65 -5.86
CA THR A 96 1.54 -6.86 -7.08
C THR A 96 0.07 -6.61 -7.41
N ALA A 97 -0.22 -5.56 -8.17
CA ALA A 97 -1.55 -5.33 -8.73
C ALA A 97 -1.86 -6.37 -9.82
N LEU A 98 -0.87 -6.67 -10.67
CA LEU A 98 -0.95 -7.69 -11.71
C LEU A 98 -0.58 -9.05 -11.16
N ASN A 99 -1.16 -10.12 -11.71
CA ASN A 99 -0.91 -11.47 -11.21
C ASN A 99 0.32 -12.14 -11.84
N ASN A 100 0.76 -13.25 -11.22
CA ASN A 100 1.99 -13.94 -11.64
C ASN A 100 1.92 -14.52 -13.07
N SER A 101 0.73 -14.86 -13.60
CA SER A 101 0.58 -15.25 -15.00
C SER A 101 0.95 -14.12 -15.97
N PHE A 102 0.54 -12.88 -15.67
CA PHE A 102 0.88 -11.73 -16.48
C PHE A 102 2.40 -11.56 -16.64
N PHE A 103 3.15 -11.66 -15.53
CA PHE A 103 4.61 -11.55 -15.58
C PHE A 103 5.28 -12.71 -16.31
N ARG A 104 4.75 -13.94 -16.20
CA ARG A 104 5.23 -15.10 -16.98
C ARG A 104 5.03 -14.90 -18.48
N GLU A 105 3.92 -14.30 -18.90
CA GLU A 105 3.69 -13.94 -20.31
C GLU A 105 4.69 -12.90 -20.82
N LEU A 106 5.17 -12.01 -19.94
CA LEU A 106 6.28 -11.09 -20.23
C LEU A 106 7.67 -11.75 -20.17
N GLY A 107 7.74 -13.07 -19.99
CA GLY A 107 9.00 -13.81 -19.87
C GLY A 107 9.75 -13.58 -18.55
N VAL A 108 9.05 -13.13 -17.50
CA VAL A 108 9.61 -12.91 -16.17
C VAL A 108 9.04 -13.97 -15.22
N GLU A 109 9.89 -14.85 -14.69
CA GLU A 109 9.45 -15.82 -13.68
C GLU A 109 9.31 -15.14 -12.31
N PRO A 110 8.10 -15.12 -11.72
CA PRO A 110 7.87 -14.51 -10.42
C PRO A 110 8.58 -15.29 -9.31
N THR A 111 9.33 -14.57 -8.48
CA THR A 111 9.98 -15.12 -7.26
C THR A 111 9.40 -14.48 -6.00
N TRP A 112 8.27 -13.81 -6.13
CA TRP A 112 7.56 -13.12 -5.06
C TRP A 112 6.21 -13.79 -4.79
N THR A 113 5.45 -13.26 -3.83
CA THR A 113 4.17 -13.82 -3.41
C THR A 113 3.19 -14.03 -4.58
N PRO A 114 2.42 -15.13 -4.61
CA PRO A 114 1.34 -15.32 -5.59
C PRO A 114 0.08 -14.53 -5.21
N HIS A 115 0.06 -13.84 -4.08
CA HIS A 115 -1.12 -13.17 -3.53
C HIS A 115 -1.28 -11.73 -4.05
N SER A 116 -1.35 -11.62 -5.39
CA SER A 116 -1.66 -10.36 -6.10
C SER A 116 -3.05 -9.84 -5.78
N LEU A 117 -3.33 -8.59 -6.18
CA LEU A 117 -4.60 -7.91 -5.88
C LEU A 117 -5.83 -8.71 -6.28
N ASP A 118 -5.79 -9.44 -7.40
CA ASP A 118 -6.88 -10.33 -7.82
C ASP A 118 -7.10 -11.52 -6.88
N GLU A 119 -6.05 -12.12 -6.32
CA GLU A 119 -6.18 -13.16 -5.28
C GLU A 119 -6.74 -12.58 -3.98
N GLN A 120 -6.31 -11.38 -3.58
CA GLN A 120 -6.87 -10.67 -2.43
C GLN A 120 -8.37 -10.37 -2.62
N MET A 121 -8.77 -9.97 -3.83
CA MET A 121 -10.17 -9.78 -4.21
C MET A 121 -10.97 -11.09 -4.15
N GLN A 122 -10.37 -12.23 -4.53
CA GLN A 122 -11.00 -13.54 -4.37
C GLN A 122 -11.17 -13.90 -2.88
N TRP A 123 -10.20 -13.58 -2.02
CA TRP A 123 -10.33 -13.79 -0.56
C TRP A 123 -11.51 -13.02 0.01
N PHE A 124 -11.65 -11.76 -0.38
CA PHE A 124 -12.80 -10.95 0.02
C PHE A 124 -14.12 -11.54 -0.43
N LYS A 125 -14.24 -11.94 -1.71
CA LYS A 125 -15.45 -12.59 -2.24
C LYS A 125 -15.79 -13.90 -1.53
N ARG A 126 -14.78 -14.65 -1.05
CA ARG A 126 -14.96 -15.86 -0.23
C ARG A 126 -15.40 -15.53 1.20
N LEU A 127 -14.87 -14.45 1.79
CA LEU A 127 -15.23 -14.00 3.13
C LEU A 127 -16.67 -13.48 3.18
N LEU A 128 -17.09 -12.73 2.17
CA LEU A 128 -18.30 -11.92 2.22
C LEU A 128 -19.58 -12.70 2.59
N PRO A 129 -19.85 -13.91 2.04
CA PRO A 129 -21.00 -14.73 2.44
C PRO A 129 -20.94 -15.23 3.90
N SER A 130 -19.75 -15.29 4.51
CA SER A 130 -19.59 -15.74 5.90
C SER A 130 -19.93 -14.65 6.93
N ILE A 131 -19.86 -13.38 6.51
CA ILE A 131 -20.17 -12.21 7.37
C ILE A 131 -21.50 -11.55 6.99
N ALA A 132 -22.11 -11.95 5.88
CA ALA A 132 -23.41 -11.48 5.39
C ALA A 132 -24.26 -12.69 4.95
N SER A 133 -25.29 -13.04 5.73
CA SER A 133 -26.16 -14.19 5.42
C SER A 133 -27.29 -13.85 4.44
N THR A 134 -27.59 -12.57 4.24
CA THR A 134 -28.66 -12.07 3.37
C THR A 134 -28.18 -10.93 2.47
N GLU A 135 -28.87 -10.70 1.35
CA GLU A 135 -28.60 -9.57 0.45
C GLU A 135 -28.72 -8.20 1.14
N SER A 136 -29.62 -8.09 2.13
CA SER A 136 -29.78 -6.87 2.94
C SER A 136 -28.54 -6.61 3.79
N GLU A 137 -28.04 -7.64 4.49
CA GLU A 137 -26.81 -7.54 5.29
C GLU A 137 -25.60 -7.24 4.42
N HIS A 138 -25.53 -7.87 3.24
CA HIS A 138 -24.50 -7.61 2.24
C HIS A 138 -24.48 -6.13 1.86
N SER A 139 -25.62 -5.57 1.44
CA SER A 139 -25.74 -4.14 1.10
C SER A 139 -25.35 -3.22 2.26
N VAL A 140 -25.74 -3.55 3.51
CA VAL A 140 -25.38 -2.77 4.70
C VAL A 140 -23.87 -2.83 4.97
N ILE A 141 -23.27 -4.01 4.94
CA ILE A 141 -21.82 -4.18 5.12
C ILE A 141 -21.07 -3.36 4.06
N MET A 142 -21.42 -3.53 2.79
CA MET A 142 -20.71 -2.87 1.70
C MET A 142 -20.86 -1.35 1.74
N SER A 143 -22.04 -0.82 2.04
CA SER A 143 -22.27 0.63 2.08
C SER A 143 -21.70 1.33 3.32
N LYS A 144 -21.55 0.61 4.45
CA LYS A 144 -21.04 1.17 5.71
C LYS A 144 -19.56 0.92 5.97
N SER A 145 -18.90 0.09 5.18
CA SER A 145 -17.47 -0.20 5.32
C SER A 145 -16.60 0.84 4.60
N LEU A 146 -15.38 1.01 5.10
CA LEU A 146 -14.29 1.65 4.37
C LEU A 146 -13.50 0.60 3.60
N PHE A 147 -13.23 0.86 2.32
CA PHE A 147 -12.38 0.03 1.48
C PHE A 147 -11.06 0.76 1.24
N LEU A 148 -9.98 0.29 1.85
CA LEU A 148 -8.63 0.74 1.56
C LEU A 148 -8.07 -0.14 0.44
N VAL A 149 -7.90 0.41 -0.76
CA VAL A 149 -7.34 -0.32 -1.91
C VAL A 149 -5.95 0.24 -2.19
N GLY A 150 -4.98 -0.20 -1.40
CA GLY A 150 -3.58 0.12 -1.58
C GLY A 150 -2.81 0.46 -0.30
N GLU A 151 -1.51 0.78 -0.41
CA GLU A 151 -0.80 0.87 -1.70
C GLU A 151 -0.57 -0.50 -2.32
N VAL A 152 -0.79 -0.57 -3.63
CA VAL A 152 -0.56 -1.75 -4.47
C VAL A 152 -0.25 -1.25 -5.88
N GLY A 153 0.73 -1.85 -6.54
CA GLY A 153 1.25 -1.40 -7.84
C GLY A 153 2.73 -1.00 -7.80
N GLY A 154 3.26 -0.55 -6.66
CA GLY A 154 4.68 -0.28 -6.48
C GLY A 154 5.56 -1.51 -6.74
N ASN A 155 5.15 -2.68 -6.23
CA ASN A 155 5.90 -3.92 -6.41
C ASN A 155 5.94 -4.42 -7.86
N ASP A 156 4.93 -4.10 -8.67
CA ASP A 156 4.91 -4.42 -10.11
C ASP A 156 6.12 -3.79 -10.83
N TYR A 157 6.54 -2.61 -10.38
CA TYR A 157 7.73 -1.94 -10.88
C TYR A 157 8.99 -2.38 -10.14
N ASN A 158 8.93 -2.50 -8.81
CA ASN A 158 10.11 -2.81 -8.00
C ASN A 158 10.73 -4.14 -8.40
N HIS A 159 9.91 -5.18 -8.57
CA HIS A 159 10.36 -6.52 -8.97
C HIS A 159 11.03 -6.53 -10.35
N LEU A 160 10.58 -5.69 -11.27
CA LEU A 160 11.17 -5.57 -12.61
C LEU A 160 12.43 -4.70 -12.60
N MET A 161 12.43 -3.63 -11.81
CA MET A 161 13.55 -2.71 -11.69
C MET A 161 14.79 -3.40 -11.11
N VAL A 162 14.64 -4.21 -10.06
CA VAL A 162 15.76 -5.00 -9.50
C VAL A 162 16.25 -6.09 -10.45
N ARG A 163 15.46 -6.45 -11.46
CA ARG A 163 15.85 -7.36 -12.56
C ARG A 163 16.44 -6.63 -13.76
N GLY A 164 16.71 -5.33 -13.64
CA GLY A 164 17.37 -4.54 -14.69
C GLY A 164 16.45 -4.17 -15.86
N LYS A 165 15.13 -4.23 -15.70
CA LYS A 165 14.18 -3.75 -16.71
C LYS A 165 14.32 -2.25 -16.93
N SER A 166 14.23 -1.83 -18.19
CA SER A 166 14.41 -0.44 -18.58
C SER A 166 13.24 0.43 -18.15
N LEU A 167 13.47 1.74 -17.98
CA LEU A 167 12.40 2.70 -17.67
C LEU A 167 11.30 2.73 -18.74
N ALA A 168 11.63 2.42 -20.00
CA ALA A 168 10.64 2.32 -21.07
C ALA A 168 9.68 1.15 -20.83
N GLU A 169 10.21 -0.05 -20.55
CA GLU A 169 9.42 -1.24 -20.19
C GLU A 169 8.56 -0.99 -18.94
N LEU A 170 9.11 -0.33 -17.92
CA LEU A 170 8.36 0.01 -16.70
C LEU A 170 7.21 0.98 -17.00
N ARG A 171 7.41 1.98 -17.88
CA ARG A 171 6.37 2.94 -18.26
C ARG A 171 5.23 2.28 -19.03
N GLU A 172 5.54 1.33 -19.90
CA GLU A 172 4.53 0.56 -20.64
C GLU A 172 3.63 -0.28 -19.72
N LEU A 173 4.15 -0.70 -18.57
CA LEU A 173 3.40 -1.45 -17.56
C LEU A 173 2.40 -0.58 -16.77
N VAL A 174 2.64 0.73 -16.65
CA VAL A 174 1.87 1.60 -15.75
C VAL A 174 0.35 1.60 -16.05
N PRO A 175 -0.11 1.72 -17.32
CA PRO A 175 -1.54 1.64 -17.62
C PRO A 175 -2.18 0.31 -17.21
N GLN A 176 -1.44 -0.81 -17.28
CA GLN A 176 -1.96 -2.13 -16.91
C GLN A 176 -2.11 -2.26 -15.39
N VAL A 177 -1.14 -1.75 -14.63
CA VAL A 177 -1.21 -1.69 -13.16
C VAL A 177 -2.39 -0.82 -12.70
N VAL A 178 -2.50 0.41 -13.24
CA VAL A 178 -3.63 1.31 -12.93
C VAL A 178 -4.97 0.68 -13.34
N GLY A 179 -5.01 -0.02 -14.48
CA GLY A 179 -6.18 -0.76 -14.92
C GLY A 179 -6.61 -1.88 -13.97
N ALA A 180 -5.65 -2.63 -13.41
CA ALA A 180 -5.94 -3.67 -12.42
C ALA A 180 -6.52 -3.10 -11.11
N ILE A 181 -5.98 -1.97 -10.65
CA ILE A 181 -6.52 -1.25 -9.48
C ILE A 181 -7.94 -0.74 -9.76
N SER A 182 -8.15 -0.11 -10.93
CA SER A 182 -9.46 0.37 -11.37
C SER A 182 -10.50 -0.75 -11.46
N LEU A 183 -10.09 -1.92 -11.96
CA LEU A 183 -10.95 -3.11 -12.02
C LEU A 183 -11.35 -3.58 -10.62
N ALA A 184 -10.40 -3.70 -9.69
CA ALA A 184 -10.69 -4.10 -8.32
C ALA A 184 -11.69 -3.14 -7.63
N ILE A 185 -11.50 -1.83 -7.80
CA ILE A 185 -12.44 -0.81 -7.30
C ILE A 185 -13.82 -0.98 -7.93
N THR A 186 -13.88 -1.14 -9.26
CA THR A 186 -15.14 -1.32 -10.00
C THR A 186 -15.88 -2.57 -9.52
N GLU A 187 -15.19 -3.68 -9.29
CA GLU A 187 -15.79 -4.90 -8.74
C GLU A 187 -16.35 -4.67 -7.33
N LEU A 188 -15.63 -3.98 -6.46
CA LEU A 188 -16.12 -3.62 -5.12
C LEU A 188 -17.35 -2.72 -5.20
N ILE A 189 -17.37 -1.74 -6.12
CA ILE A 189 -18.54 -0.88 -6.37
C ILE A 189 -19.74 -1.72 -6.82
N ASN A 190 -19.54 -2.69 -7.72
CA ASN A 190 -20.58 -3.59 -8.19
C ASN A 190 -21.13 -4.50 -7.08
N LEU A 191 -20.30 -4.82 -6.08
CA LEU A 191 -20.74 -5.50 -4.85
C LEU A 191 -21.44 -4.56 -3.87
N GLY A 192 -21.44 -3.24 -4.10
CA GLY A 192 -22.17 -2.25 -3.30
C GLY A 192 -21.29 -1.38 -2.41
N ALA A 193 -19.96 -1.46 -2.52
CA ALA A 193 -19.05 -0.58 -1.77
C ALA A 193 -19.27 0.89 -2.17
N LYS A 194 -19.24 1.79 -1.16
CA LYS A 194 -19.49 3.22 -1.37
C LYS A 194 -18.36 4.15 -0.95
N LYS A 195 -17.38 3.66 -0.19
CA LYS A 195 -16.36 4.50 0.46
C LYS A 195 -14.99 3.89 0.25
N PHE A 196 -14.16 4.59 -0.51
CA PHE A 196 -12.84 4.12 -0.89
C PHE A 196 -11.76 5.13 -0.50
N VAL A 197 -10.63 4.61 -0.03
CA VAL A 197 -9.35 5.32 0.00
C VAL A 197 -8.39 4.55 -0.90
N VAL A 198 -7.80 5.26 -1.84
CA VAL A 198 -6.86 4.70 -2.82
C VAL A 198 -5.59 5.55 -2.76
N PRO A 199 -4.53 5.07 -2.09
CA PRO A 199 -3.27 5.79 -2.05
C PRO A 199 -2.50 5.67 -3.36
N GLY A 200 -1.71 6.70 -3.67
CA GLY A 200 -0.66 6.60 -4.67
C GLY A 200 0.64 6.04 -4.10
N ASN A 201 1.60 5.79 -4.98
CA ASN A 201 2.93 5.33 -4.62
C ASN A 201 3.74 6.44 -3.93
N PHE A 202 4.58 6.01 -2.98
CA PHE A 202 5.59 6.83 -2.32
C PHE A 202 6.64 7.38 -3.30
N PRO A 203 7.39 8.45 -2.97
CA PRO A 203 8.49 8.92 -3.81
C PRO A 203 9.64 7.89 -3.80
N ILE A 204 9.61 6.92 -4.71
CA ILE A 204 10.51 5.75 -4.62
C ILE A 204 11.98 6.13 -4.83
N GLY A 205 12.28 7.27 -5.44
CA GLY A 205 13.64 7.80 -5.53
C GLY A 205 14.26 8.14 -4.17
N CYS A 206 13.45 8.23 -3.12
CA CYS A 206 13.89 8.44 -1.75
C CYS A 206 14.09 7.14 -0.96
N VAL A 207 13.74 5.98 -1.54
CA VAL A 207 13.84 4.69 -0.84
C VAL A 207 15.32 4.31 -0.71
N PRO A 208 15.81 3.97 0.51
CA PRO A 208 17.22 3.65 0.74
C PRO A 208 17.79 2.55 -0.17
N LEU A 209 16.98 1.54 -0.51
CA LEU A 209 17.38 0.48 -1.43
C LEU A 209 17.83 1.04 -2.80
N TYR A 210 17.04 1.94 -3.39
CA TYR A 210 17.38 2.50 -4.70
C TYR A 210 18.55 3.48 -4.64
N LEU A 211 18.67 4.25 -3.57
CA LEU A 211 19.85 5.08 -3.32
C LEU A 211 21.13 4.25 -3.23
N ALA A 212 21.05 3.04 -2.67
CA ALA A 212 22.19 2.15 -2.52
C ALA A 212 22.56 1.41 -3.82
N ILE A 213 21.59 0.93 -4.59
CA ILE A 213 21.85 0.09 -5.79
C ILE A 213 21.93 0.88 -7.10
N LEU A 214 21.52 2.15 -7.11
CA LEU A 214 21.60 3.05 -8.27
C LEU A 214 22.37 4.35 -7.95
N PRO A 215 23.61 4.28 -7.42
CA PRO A 215 24.39 5.46 -7.18
C PRO A 215 24.85 6.10 -8.50
N SER A 216 25.00 7.42 -8.53
CA SER A 216 25.52 8.14 -9.70
C SER A 216 26.30 9.39 -9.29
N GLU A 217 27.36 9.71 -10.03
CA GLU A 217 28.09 10.99 -9.90
C GLU A 217 27.58 12.05 -10.88
N GLU A 218 26.57 11.72 -11.69
CA GLU A 218 26.02 12.65 -12.67
C GLU A 218 25.44 13.90 -11.99
N LYS A 219 25.87 15.06 -12.51
CA LYS A 219 25.25 16.33 -12.13
C LYS A 219 23.76 16.27 -12.48
N ASP A 220 22.91 16.71 -11.55
CA ASP A 220 21.43 16.70 -11.67
C ASP A 220 20.74 15.35 -11.42
N TYR A 221 21.44 14.29 -10.99
CA TYR A 221 20.84 12.98 -10.71
C TYR A 221 19.93 12.98 -9.46
N TYR A 222 20.39 13.63 -8.39
CA TYR A 222 19.68 13.75 -7.11
C TYR A 222 19.02 15.10 -6.95
N ASN A 223 17.85 15.13 -6.30
CA ASN A 223 17.23 16.35 -5.84
C ASN A 223 18.08 16.98 -4.71
N GLU A 224 18.43 18.26 -4.84
CA GLU A 224 19.30 18.95 -3.89
C GLU A 224 18.66 19.14 -2.51
N GLU A 225 17.33 19.25 -2.45
CA GLU A 225 16.57 19.46 -1.21
C GLU A 225 16.37 18.14 -0.46
N THR A 226 16.07 17.05 -1.19
CA THR A 226 15.64 15.79 -0.56
C THR A 226 16.66 14.65 -0.68
N GLY A 227 17.71 14.80 -1.49
CA GLY A 227 18.67 13.73 -1.78
C GLY A 227 18.11 12.57 -2.62
N CYS A 228 16.86 12.66 -3.08
CA CYS A 228 16.19 11.57 -3.79
C CYS A 228 16.59 11.51 -5.27
N ILE A 229 16.59 10.30 -5.85
CA ILE A 229 16.82 10.08 -7.28
C ILE A 229 15.68 10.69 -8.10
N LYS A 230 16.00 11.69 -8.96
CA LYS A 230 14.97 12.47 -9.67
C LYS A 230 14.14 11.65 -10.64
N TRP A 231 14.77 10.78 -11.43
CA TRP A 231 14.07 10.06 -12.47
C TRP A 231 13.09 9.01 -11.91
N LEU A 232 13.40 8.42 -10.75
CA LEU A 232 12.52 7.50 -10.02
C LEU A 232 11.30 8.22 -9.45
N ASN A 233 11.51 9.41 -8.89
CA ASN A 233 10.40 10.26 -8.44
C ASN A 233 9.52 10.69 -9.62
N LYS A 234 10.10 11.10 -10.75
CA LYS A 234 9.34 11.39 -12.00
C LYS A 234 8.56 10.18 -12.51
N PHE A 235 9.11 8.97 -12.37
CA PHE A 235 8.39 7.74 -12.72
C PHE A 235 7.19 7.50 -11.79
N THR A 236 7.37 7.72 -10.49
CA THR A 236 6.27 7.60 -9.52
C THR A 236 5.20 8.67 -9.75
N GLU A 237 5.57 9.91 -10.04
CA GLU A 237 4.64 10.98 -10.43
C GLU A 237 3.82 10.59 -11.66
N TYR A 238 4.44 9.92 -12.64
CA TYR A 238 3.74 9.41 -13.83
C TYR A 238 2.67 8.37 -13.47
N HIS A 239 3.00 7.39 -12.61
CA HIS A 239 2.01 6.44 -12.09
C HIS A 239 0.88 7.15 -11.34
N ASN A 240 1.23 8.00 -10.36
CA ASN A 240 0.27 8.68 -9.50
C ASN A 240 -0.67 9.60 -10.28
N ARG A 241 -0.20 10.22 -11.36
CA ARG A 241 -1.03 11.01 -12.25
C ARG A 241 -2.03 10.13 -13.01
N LEU A 242 -1.58 9.03 -13.60
CA LEU A 242 -2.49 8.11 -14.31
C LEU A 242 -3.51 7.47 -13.36
N LEU A 243 -3.12 7.15 -12.14
CA LEU A 243 -4.04 6.67 -11.11
C LEU A 243 -5.10 7.73 -10.79
N GLN A 244 -4.70 8.98 -10.53
CA GLN A 244 -5.66 10.07 -10.27
C GLN A 244 -6.62 10.31 -11.42
N GLU A 245 -6.13 10.33 -12.67
CA GLU A 245 -6.97 10.45 -13.87
C GLU A 245 -7.99 9.31 -13.97
N GLU A 246 -7.60 8.09 -13.62
CA GLU A 246 -8.50 6.94 -13.61
C GLU A 246 -9.53 7.00 -12.46
N LEU A 247 -9.12 7.42 -11.26
CA LEU A 247 -10.04 7.62 -10.14
C LEU A 247 -11.05 8.73 -10.43
N GLU A 248 -10.67 9.78 -11.16
CA GLU A 248 -11.60 10.80 -11.63
C GLU A 248 -12.66 10.23 -12.59
N LYS A 249 -12.29 9.33 -13.51
CA LYS A 249 -13.26 8.63 -14.36
C LYS A 249 -14.22 7.79 -13.52
N LEU A 250 -13.72 7.04 -12.55
CA LEU A 250 -14.56 6.23 -11.65
C LEU A 250 -15.55 7.09 -10.86
N ARG A 251 -15.12 8.24 -10.33
CA ARG A 251 -16.04 9.20 -9.66
C ARG A 251 -17.14 9.71 -10.59
N ASN A 252 -16.81 9.98 -11.85
CA ASN A 252 -17.78 10.43 -12.84
C ASN A 252 -18.78 9.33 -13.23
N LEU A 253 -18.33 8.08 -13.30
CA LEU A 253 -19.18 6.92 -13.59
C LEU A 253 -20.07 6.51 -12.41
N HIS A 254 -19.62 6.78 -11.18
CA HIS A 254 -20.29 6.37 -9.94
C HIS A 254 -20.44 7.56 -8.98
N PRO A 255 -21.34 8.53 -9.28
CA PRO A 255 -21.48 9.76 -8.51
C PRO A 255 -21.99 9.53 -7.07
N ASP A 256 -22.55 8.36 -6.78
CA ASP A 256 -22.99 7.92 -5.46
C ASP A 256 -21.90 7.22 -4.64
N VAL A 257 -20.69 7.09 -5.19
CA VAL A 257 -19.52 6.48 -4.54
C VAL A 257 -18.48 7.55 -4.22
N SER A 258 -18.01 7.55 -2.98
CA SER A 258 -16.90 8.41 -2.54
C SER A 258 -15.56 7.69 -2.71
N VAL A 259 -14.78 8.11 -3.70
CA VAL A 259 -13.41 7.60 -3.94
C VAL A 259 -12.39 8.69 -3.61
N ILE A 260 -11.63 8.52 -2.52
CA ILE A 260 -10.62 9.48 -2.08
C ILE A 260 -9.23 9.02 -2.52
N TYR A 261 -8.48 9.90 -3.17
CA TYR A 261 -7.06 9.68 -3.44
C TYR A 261 -6.24 10.09 -2.20
N ALA A 262 -5.39 9.20 -1.71
CA ALA A 262 -4.45 9.50 -0.64
C ALA A 262 -3.06 9.82 -1.21
N ASP A 263 -2.65 11.09 -1.10
CA ASP A 263 -1.36 11.58 -1.60
C ASP A 263 -0.20 11.22 -0.67
N TYR A 264 0.16 9.93 -0.66
CA TYR A 264 1.35 9.44 0.06
C TYR A 264 2.63 10.08 -0.46
N TYR A 265 2.68 10.40 -1.76
CA TYR A 265 3.84 11.01 -2.38
C TYR A 265 4.14 12.38 -1.77
N GLY A 266 3.17 13.29 -1.80
CA GLY A 266 3.28 14.63 -1.25
C GLY A 266 3.47 14.62 0.27
N ALA A 267 2.71 13.78 0.99
CA ALA A 267 2.86 13.66 2.44
C ALA A 267 4.29 13.28 2.84
N THR A 268 4.90 12.33 2.13
CA THR A 268 6.25 11.85 2.42
C THR A 268 7.31 12.86 2.02
N LEU A 269 7.15 13.54 0.88
CA LEU A 269 8.07 14.62 0.50
C LEU A 269 8.07 15.77 1.53
N ASN A 270 6.93 16.08 2.14
CA ASN A 270 6.89 17.10 3.20
C ASN A 270 7.76 16.70 4.40
N ILE A 271 7.81 15.41 4.75
CA ILE A 271 8.70 14.90 5.81
C ILE A 271 10.17 15.11 5.41
N TYR A 272 10.55 14.76 4.18
CA TYR A 272 11.94 14.91 3.73
C TYR A 272 12.40 16.37 3.63
N ARG A 273 11.49 17.28 3.27
CA ARG A 273 11.80 18.72 3.19
C ARG A 273 11.89 19.40 4.54
N ALA A 274 11.12 18.91 5.53
CA ALA A 274 11.01 19.54 6.84
C ALA A 274 11.09 18.53 8.00
N PRO A 275 12.13 17.68 8.08
CA PRO A 275 12.18 16.56 9.03
C PRO A 275 11.99 16.99 10.49
N LEU A 276 12.55 18.15 10.88
CA LEU A 276 12.42 18.70 12.22
C LEU A 276 10.97 19.01 12.63
N GLN A 277 10.07 19.31 11.69
CA GLN A 277 8.65 19.53 11.98
C GLN A 277 7.92 18.23 12.32
N PHE A 278 8.48 17.09 11.91
CA PHE A 278 7.91 15.76 12.11
C PHE A 278 8.66 14.96 13.20
N GLY A 279 9.51 15.63 13.98
CA GLY A 279 10.25 15.00 15.09
C GLY A 279 11.51 14.25 14.67
N GLU A 280 11.87 14.31 13.39
CA GLU A 280 13.10 13.71 12.87
C GLU A 280 14.26 14.70 13.04
N SER A 281 15.27 14.33 13.84
CA SER A 281 16.54 15.06 13.86
C SER A 281 17.31 14.75 12.57
N CYS A 282 17.74 15.77 11.81
CA CYS A 282 18.64 15.58 10.66
C CYS A 282 19.86 14.74 11.07
N LEU A 283 19.94 13.49 10.62
CA LEU A 283 21.12 12.62 10.82
C LEU A 283 22.22 12.81 9.76
N LEU A 284 22.19 13.91 9.01
CA LEU A 284 23.21 14.22 8.00
C LEU A 284 23.86 15.58 8.26
N SER A 285 24.37 15.80 9.47
CA SER A 285 25.52 16.68 9.67
C SER A 285 26.78 15.83 9.67
N ASN A 286 27.20 15.33 8.50
CA ASN A 286 28.59 14.95 8.33
C ASN A 286 29.40 16.24 8.35
N ASN A 287 29.86 16.63 9.53
CA ASN A 287 31.08 17.41 9.66
C ASN A 287 32.20 16.57 9.03
N ILE A 288 32.40 16.74 7.73
CA ILE A 288 33.68 16.44 7.10
C ILE A 288 34.60 17.59 7.52
N ASP A 289 35.02 17.55 8.78
CA ASP A 289 36.24 18.24 9.17
C ASP A 289 37.38 17.53 8.44
N LYS A 290 37.88 18.23 7.41
CA LYS A 290 39.15 17.92 6.79
C LYS A 290 40.24 18.08 7.84
N THR A 291 40.85 16.97 8.23
CA THR A 291 42.24 16.90 8.72
C THR A 291 43.00 15.91 7.88
#